data_AF-A0A0U1NZJ4-F1
#
_entry.id   AF-A0A0U1NZJ4-F1
#
_cell.length_a   1.000
_cell.length_b   1.000
_cell.length_c   1.000
_cell.angle_alpha   90.00
_cell.angle_beta   90.00
_cell.angle_gamma   90.00
#
_symmetry.space_group_name_H-M   'P 1'
#
loop_
_entity.id
_entity.type
_entity.pdbx_description
1 polymer ?
#
loop_
_entity_poly.entity_id
_entity_poly.type
_entity_poly.pdbx_seq_one_letter_code
_entity_poly.pdbx_strand_id
1 'polypeptide(L)'
;MNVSIQIHYKGDSKLTQGGTFYLRGKKVEQVALEFWQQIQKDMSYHAVLEKVILNGELDITEKVMEFEILEWRKKNEAVDDLPF
;
A
#
# COMPACT_ATOMS: atom_id res chain seq x y z
N MET A 1 4.05 -5.54 -17.83
CA MET A 1 5.01 -5.94 -16.79
C MET A 1 4.24 -6.39 -15.56
N ASN A 2 4.65 -7.52 -15.00
CA ASN A 2 4.02 -8.17 -13.87
C ASN A 2 4.94 -7.92 -12.68
N VAL A 3 4.41 -7.57 -11.53
CA VAL A 3 5.19 -7.41 -10.29
C VAL A 3 4.62 -8.30 -9.22
N SER A 4 5.48 -9.00 -8.49
CA SER A 4 5.08 -9.67 -7.25
C SER A 4 5.26 -8.70 -6.10
N ILE A 5 4.24 -8.58 -5.26
CA ILE A 5 4.24 -7.73 -4.08
C ILE A 5 3.99 -8.65 -2.90
N GLN A 6 4.85 -8.55 -1.89
CA GLN A 6 4.77 -9.32 -0.67
C GLN A 6 4.72 -8.36 0.51
N ILE A 7 3.62 -8.39 1.25
CA ILE A 7 3.38 -7.56 2.41
C ILE A 7 3.52 -8.43 3.65
N HIS A 8 4.44 -8.06 4.51
CA HIS A 8 4.59 -8.57 5.86
C HIS A 8 3.90 -7.61 6.80
N TYR A 9 2.97 -8.12 7.60
CA TYR A 9 2.22 -7.32 8.55
C TYR A 9 1.93 -8.12 9.81
N LYS A 10 1.74 -7.40 10.90
CA LYS A 10 1.46 -7.96 12.21
C LYS A 10 0.02 -7.66 12.59
N GLY A 11 -0.79 -8.71 12.70
CA GLY A 11 -2.09 -8.66 13.38
C GLY A 11 -1.97 -9.33 14.75
N ASP A 12 -2.81 -10.32 15.00
CA ASP A 12 -2.69 -11.23 16.15
C ASP A 12 -1.43 -12.12 16.06
N SER A 13 -1.05 -12.48 14.83
CA SER A 13 0.18 -13.20 14.50
C SER A 13 0.92 -12.51 13.35
N LYS A 14 2.21 -12.82 13.17
CA LYS A 14 2.97 -12.37 12.00
C LYS A 14 2.45 -13.06 10.76
N LEU A 15 1.91 -12.27 9.83
CA LEU A 15 1.32 -12.74 8.59
C LEU A 15 2.11 -12.19 7.41
N THR A 16 2.08 -12.94 6.32
CA THR A 16 2.72 -12.55 5.07
C THR A 16 1.76 -12.88 3.94
N GLN A 17 1.38 -11.86 3.19
CA GLN A 17 0.54 -12.03 2.01
C GLN A 17 1.29 -11.57 0.77
N GLY A 18 1.33 -12.45 -0.22
CA GLY A 18 1.95 -12.20 -1.51
C GLY A 18 0.92 -12.26 -2.63
N GLY A 19 1.04 -11.37 -3.60
CA GLY A 19 0.22 -11.37 -4.81
C GLY A 19 1.04 -10.96 -6.03
N THR A 20 0.66 -11.45 -7.20
CA THR A 20 1.23 -10.99 -8.47
C THR A 20 0.24 -10.05 -9.14
N PHE A 21 0.68 -8.83 -9.42
CA PHE A 21 -0.14 -7.76 -9.94
C PHE A 21 0.38 -7.27 -11.29
N TYR A 22 -0.54 -6.84 -12.15
CA TYR A 22 -0.21 -6.24 -13.43
C TYR A 22 -0.15 -4.72 -13.29
N LEU A 23 0.98 -4.12 -13.68
CA LEU A 23 1.13 -2.67 -13.76
C LEU A 23 0.38 -2.16 -15.00
N ARG A 24 -0.94 -1.95 -14.88
CA ARG A 24 -1.80 -1.39 -15.94
C ARG A 24 -1.65 0.14 -16.03
N GLY A 25 -0.42 0.63 -16.17
CA GLY A 25 -0.10 2.07 -16.15
C GLY A 25 -0.11 2.71 -14.76
N LYS A 26 -0.35 1.92 -13.70
CA LYS A 26 -0.21 2.35 -12.30
C LYS A 26 1.24 2.22 -11.84
N LYS A 27 1.63 3.05 -10.87
CA LYS A 27 2.92 2.93 -10.19
C LYS A 27 2.92 1.71 -9.27
N VAL A 28 4.11 1.13 -9.06
CA VAL A 28 4.28 0.01 -8.13
C VAL A 28 3.88 0.37 -6.71
N GLU A 29 4.18 1.60 -6.26
CA GLU A 29 3.81 2.09 -4.93
C GLU A 29 2.31 2.14 -4.74
N GLN A 30 1.59 2.58 -5.78
CA GLN A 30 0.13 2.68 -5.77
C GLN A 30 -0.51 1.29 -5.66
N VAL A 31 -0.04 0.32 -6.44
CA VAL A 31 -0.57 -1.05 -6.40
C VAL A 31 -0.27 -1.71 -5.05
N ALA A 32 0.91 -1.49 -4.50
CA ALA A 32 1.28 -1.99 -3.17
C ALA A 32 0.42 -1.37 -2.06
N LEU A 33 0.14 -0.06 -2.15
CA LEU A 33 -0.74 0.63 -1.23
C LEU A 33 -2.19 0.14 -1.33
N GLU A 34 -2.72 -0.02 -2.55
CA GLU A 34 -4.06 -0.58 -2.76
C GLU A 34 -4.17 -1.98 -2.16
N PHE A 35 -3.13 -2.81 -2.35
CA PHE A 35 -3.08 -4.14 -1.74
C PHE A 35 -3.05 -4.06 -0.21
N TRP A 36 -2.25 -3.16 0.36
CA TRP A 36 -2.22 -2.95 1.82
C TRP A 36 -3.58 -2.51 2.38
N GLN A 37 -4.25 -1.56 1.72
CA GLN A 37 -5.58 -1.10 2.13
C GLN A 37 -6.63 -2.21 2.04
N GLN A 38 -6.53 -3.12 1.06
CA GLN A 38 -7.39 -4.30 1.01
C GLN A 38 -7.14 -5.22 2.21
N ILE A 39 -5.87 -5.48 2.54
CA ILE A 39 -5.50 -6.29 3.72
C ILE A 39 -6.04 -5.66 5.00
N GLN A 40 -5.89 -4.34 5.18
CA GLN A 40 -6.42 -3.64 6.36
C GLN A 40 -7.95 -3.66 6.45
N LYS A 41 -8.65 -3.69 5.31
CA LYS A 41 -10.11 -3.85 5.27
C LYS A 41 -10.55 -5.26 5.64
N ASP A 42 -9.80 -6.27 5.22
CA ASP A 42 -10.10 -7.68 5.46
C ASP A 42 -9.73 -8.11 6.89
N MET A 43 -8.54 -7.71 7.36
CA MET A 43 -8.05 -7.89 8.72
C MET A 43 -8.42 -6.67 9.56
N SER A 44 -9.55 -6.77 10.28
CA SER A 44 -10.11 -5.74 11.17
C SER A 44 -9.06 -4.82 11.81
N TYR A 45 -8.85 -3.60 11.25
CA TYR A 45 -8.11 -2.39 11.72
C TYR A 45 -6.82 -2.49 12.57
N HIS A 46 -6.39 -3.66 13.02
CA HIS A 46 -5.26 -3.90 13.92
C HIS A 46 -4.03 -4.40 13.17
N ALA A 47 -4.10 -4.52 11.84
CA ALA A 47 -2.96 -4.90 11.01
C ALA A 47 -1.94 -3.75 10.93
N VAL A 48 -0.73 -3.99 11.46
CA VAL A 48 0.41 -3.08 11.40
C VAL A 48 1.35 -3.52 10.29
N LEU A 49 1.65 -2.61 9.35
CA LEU A 49 2.60 -2.86 8.27
C LEU A 49 4.01 -3.06 8.86
N GLU A 50 4.67 -4.18 8.57
CA GLU A 50 6.08 -4.39 8.92
C GLU A 50 6.99 -4.17 7.72
N LYS A 51 6.65 -4.72 6.55
CA LYS A 51 7.54 -4.69 5.37
C LYS A 51 6.77 -4.89 4.06
N VAL A 52 7.22 -4.21 3.01
CA VAL A 52 6.72 -4.40 1.65
C VAL A 52 7.89 -4.72 0.72
N ILE A 53 7.90 -5.95 0.20
CA ILE A 53 8.92 -6.43 -0.74
C ILE A 53 8.30 -6.54 -2.14
N LEU A 54 8.96 -5.94 -3.10
CA LEU A 54 8.63 -6.00 -4.51
C LEU A 54 9.60 -6.92 -5.25
N ASN A 55 9.06 -7.85 -6.03
CA ASN A 55 9.78 -8.87 -6.79
C ASN A 55 10.76 -9.71 -5.96
N GLY A 56 10.59 -9.79 -4.63
CA GLY A 56 11.49 -10.52 -3.73
C GLY A 56 12.83 -9.85 -3.48
N GLU A 57 13.16 -8.76 -4.17
CA GLU A 57 14.47 -8.10 -4.09
C GLU A 57 14.39 -6.69 -3.49
N LEU A 58 13.35 -5.92 -3.83
CA LEU A 58 13.30 -4.49 -3.53
C LEU A 58 12.37 -4.21 -2.35
N ASP A 59 12.90 -3.66 -1.27
CA ASP A 59 12.06 -3.09 -0.22
C ASP A 59 11.51 -1.73 -0.67
N ILE A 60 10.19 -1.58 -0.64
CA ILE A 60 9.50 -0.34 -1.00
C ILE A 60 8.64 0.20 0.15
N THR A 61 8.89 -0.25 1.38
CA THR A 61 8.06 0.09 2.54
C THR A 61 7.98 1.60 2.74
N GLU A 62 9.12 2.28 2.70
CA GLU A 62 9.21 3.74 2.83
C GLU A 62 8.47 4.44 1.68
N LYS A 63 8.69 3.98 0.45
CA LYS A 63 8.04 4.57 -0.74
C LYS A 63 6.53 4.45 -0.72
N VAL A 64 6.00 3.32 -0.24
CA VAL A 64 4.56 3.10 -0.11
C VAL A 64 3.97 4.04 0.95
N MET A 65 4.68 4.22 2.07
CA MET A 65 4.25 5.13 3.14
C MET A 65 4.30 6.60 2.70
N GLU A 66 5.36 7.01 2.00
CA GLU A 66 5.45 8.35 1.39
C GLU A 66 4.33 8.58 0.38
N PHE A 67 4.04 7.57 -0.47
CA PHE A 67 2.97 7.66 -1.46
C PHE A 67 1.59 7.80 -0.80
N GLU A 68 1.34 7.09 0.31
CA GLU A 68 0.11 7.23 1.09
C GLU A 68 -0.07 8.66 1.62
N ILE A 69 0.99 9.24 2.19
CA ILE A 69 0.98 10.61 2.71
C ILE A 69 0.71 11.62 1.59
N LEU A 70 1.35 11.43 0.42
CA LEU A 70 1.14 12.28 -0.75
C LEU A 70 -0.29 12.21 -1.28
N GLU A 71 -0.86 11.00 -1.41
CA GLU A 71 -2.23 10.81 -1.83
C GLU A 71 -3.23 11.41 -0.83
N TRP A 72 -2.97 11.24 0.47
CA TRP A 72 -3.79 11.85 1.53
C TRP A 72 -3.73 13.38 1.50
N ARG A 73 -2.53 13.96 1.35
CA ARG A 73 -2.34 15.41 1.19
C ARG A 73 -3.09 15.93 -0.03
N LYS A 74 -2.90 15.30 -1.19
CA LYS A 74 -3.57 15.70 -2.43
C LYS A 74 -5.09 15.64 -2.30
N LYS A 75 -5.61 14.63 -1.59
CA LYS A 75 -7.04 14.49 -1.33
C LYS A 75 -7.57 15.59 -0.41
N ASN A 76 -6.83 15.98 0.63
CA ASN A 76 -7.25 17.04 1.55
C ASN A 76 -7.04 18.46 1.00
N GLU A 77 -5.99 18.68 0.21
CA GLU A 77 -5.75 19.95 -0.49
C GLU A 77 -6.88 20.24 -1.50
N ALA A 78 -7.39 19.21 -2.18
CA ALA A 78 -8.57 19.33 -3.04
C ALA A 78 -9.89 19.61 -2.29
N VAL A 79 -9.93 19.47 -0.96
CA VAL A 79 -11.12 19.78 -0.14
C VAL A 79 -11.15 21.25 0.27
N ASP A 80 -10.00 21.94 0.30
CA ASP A 80 -9.90 23.36 0.68
C ASP A 80 -10.41 24.31 -0.43
N ASP A 81 -10.47 23.83 -1.68
CA ASP A 81 -10.93 24.59 -2.86
C ASP A 81 -12.43 24.41 -3.17
N LEU A 82 -13.21 23.83 -2.24
CA LEU A 82 -14.67 23.70 -2.38
C LEU A 82 -15.36 24.97 -1.87
N PRO A 83 -16.03 25.77 -2.73
CA PRO A 83 -16.89 26.85 -2.25
C PRO A 83 -18.07 26.21 -1.49
N PHE A 84 -18.26 26.70 -0.26
CA PHE A 84 -19.31 26.31 0.68
C PHE A 84 -20.72 26.30 0.06
#